data_AF-A0A9E2EYT9-F1
#
_entry.id   AF-A0A9E2EYT9-F1
#
_cell.length_a   1.000
_cell.length_b   1.000
_cell.length_c   1.000
_cell.angle_alpha   90.00
_cell.angle_beta   90.00
_cell.angle_gamma   90.00
#
_symmetry.space_group_name_H-M   'P 1'
#
loop_
_entity.id
_entity.type
_entity.pdbx_description
1 polymer ?
#
loop_
_entity_poly.entity_id
_entity_poly.type
_entity_poly.pdbx_seq_one_letter_code
_entity_poly.pdbx_strand_id
1 'polypeptide(L)'
;MKKYLLSIVAILIPFITIAQETTSEKVDAVFKDYTGWFVDAIFYEIPFSEYYQIPWVLIVLIGGALYFTIYFKFINVTGFRTAIKVVRGQYEDIEKHGADTLYGDSTPNEGENLIETIRDESADGEVSHFQALTAALSATEGLGNIAGVAVALSIG
;
A
#
# COMPACT_ATOMS: atom_id res chain seq x y z
N MET A 1 34.42 -5.16 29.51
CA MET A 1 33.27 -4.28 29.19
C MET A 1 32.27 -4.94 28.24
N LYS A 2 32.66 -5.45 27.06
CA LYS A 2 31.75 -6.15 26.12
C LYS A 2 30.98 -7.35 26.71
N LYS A 3 31.62 -8.16 27.58
CA LYS A 3 30.98 -9.36 28.18
C LYS A 3 29.88 -9.01 29.19
N TYR A 4 30.06 -7.93 29.97
CA TYR A 4 29.04 -7.44 30.90
C TYR A 4 27.85 -6.83 30.17
N LEU A 5 28.09 -6.12 29.06
CA LEU A 5 27.03 -5.62 28.17
C LEU A 5 26.20 -6.77 27.58
N LEU A 6 26.85 -7.83 27.09
CA LEU A 6 26.16 -9.01 26.56
C LEU A 6 25.34 -9.74 27.63
N SER A 7 25.83 -9.83 28.88
CA SER A 7 25.04 -10.40 29.98
C SER A 7 23.84 -9.55 30.37
N ILE A 8 23.95 -8.22 30.35
CA ILE A 8 22.81 -7.32 30.61
C ILE A 8 21.74 -7.47 29.53
N VAL A 9 22.16 -7.53 28.26
CA VAL A 9 21.25 -7.77 27.13
C VAL A 9 20.58 -9.14 27.26
N ALA A 10 21.34 -10.20 27.59
CA ALA A 10 20.79 -11.55 27.78
C ALA A 10 19.75 -11.64 28.92
N ILE A 11 19.93 -10.85 29.99
CA ILE A 11 18.97 -10.77 31.10
C ILE A 11 17.72 -9.96 30.71
N LEU A 12 17.84 -8.99 29.79
CA LEU A 12 16.71 -8.17 29.33
C LEU A 12 15.84 -8.84 28.26
N ILE A 13 16.40 -9.77 27.47
CA ILE A 13 15.66 -10.55 26.44
C ILE A 13 14.36 -11.17 26.97
N PRO A 14 14.32 -11.89 28.12
CA PRO A 14 13.07 -12.48 28.61
C PRO A 14 12.01 -11.44 29.04
N PHE A 15 12.42 -10.23 29.43
CA PHE A 15 11.46 -9.17 29.80
C PHE A 15 10.77 -8.54 28.58
N ILE A 16 11.46 -8.48 27.45
CA ILE A 16 10.87 -7.98 26.20
C ILE A 16 9.84 -8.98 25.66
N THR A 17 10.12 -10.29 25.74
CA THR A 17 9.18 -11.34 25.31
C THR A 17 7.90 -11.36 26.15
N ILE A 18 7.99 -11.25 27.48
CA ILE A 18 6.82 -11.26 28.38
C ILE A 18 5.96 -9.98 28.23
N ALA A 19 6.59 -8.84 27.94
CA ALA A 19 5.87 -7.59 27.68
C ALA A 19 5.09 -7.61 26.35
N GLN A 20 5.61 -8.33 25.35
CA GLN A 20 4.97 -8.47 24.05
C GLN A 20 3.69 -9.32 24.12
N GLU A 21 3.71 -10.45 24.81
CA GLU A 21 2.52 -11.32 24.95
C GLU A 21 1.38 -10.60 25.71
N THR A 22 1.69 -9.97 26.85
CA THR A 22 0.68 -9.28 27.66
C THR A 22 0.09 -8.02 27.02
N THR A 23 0.81 -7.38 26.10
CA THR A 23 0.30 -6.21 25.36
C THR A 23 -0.56 -6.65 24.19
N SER A 24 -0.11 -7.65 23.41
CA SER A 24 -0.89 -8.21 22.30
C SER A 24 -2.22 -8.78 22.77
N GLU A 25 -2.23 -9.56 23.86
CA GLU A 25 -3.46 -10.14 24.41
C GLU A 25 -4.48 -9.08 24.83
N LYS A 26 -4.02 -7.96 25.42
CA LYS A 26 -4.89 -6.85 25.81
C LYS A 26 -5.44 -6.10 24.60
N VAL A 27 -4.61 -5.90 23.57
CA VAL A 27 -5.03 -5.29 22.31
C VAL A 27 -6.06 -6.17 21.62
N ASP A 28 -5.84 -7.48 21.57
CA ASP A 28 -6.77 -8.44 20.96
C ASP A 28 -8.10 -8.49 21.72
N ALA A 29 -8.08 -8.47 23.07
CA ALA A 29 -9.29 -8.44 23.88
C ALA A 29 -10.12 -7.16 23.64
N VAL A 30 -9.48 -6.00 23.68
CA VAL A 30 -10.13 -4.71 23.40
C VAL A 30 -10.65 -4.68 21.97
N PHE A 31 -9.84 -5.09 20.99
CA PHE A 31 -10.23 -5.14 19.59
C PHE A 31 -11.45 -6.03 19.38
N LYS A 32 -11.48 -7.22 20.01
CA LYS A 32 -12.59 -8.16 19.92
C LYS A 32 -13.87 -7.62 20.57
N ASP A 33 -13.76 -6.95 21.72
CA ASP A 33 -14.91 -6.35 22.40
C ASP A 33 -15.60 -5.28 21.54
N TYR A 34 -14.82 -4.48 20.80
CA TYR A 34 -15.38 -3.41 19.96
C TYR A 34 -15.77 -3.87 18.54
N THR A 35 -15.04 -4.82 17.96
CA THR A 35 -15.16 -5.16 16.52
C THR A 35 -15.58 -6.60 16.25
N GLY A 36 -15.69 -7.46 17.26
CA GLY A 36 -16.03 -8.88 17.09
C GLY A 36 -17.32 -9.07 16.29
N TRP A 37 -18.37 -8.30 16.59
CA TRP A 37 -19.64 -8.36 15.85
C TRP A 37 -19.49 -8.06 14.34
N PHE A 38 -18.54 -7.20 13.98
CA PHE A 38 -18.26 -6.82 12.59
C PHE A 38 -17.37 -7.85 11.89
N VAL A 39 -16.34 -8.34 12.59
CA VAL A 39 -15.45 -9.40 12.12
C VAL A 39 -16.27 -10.66 11.84
N ASP A 40 -17.07 -11.11 12.80
CA ASP A 40 -17.92 -12.30 12.65
C ASP A 40 -18.95 -12.12 11.52
N ALA A 41 -19.52 -10.91 11.40
CA ALA A 41 -20.42 -10.60 10.30
C ALA A 41 -19.72 -10.69 8.94
N ILE A 42 -18.51 -10.13 8.78
CA ILE A 42 -17.74 -10.14 7.51
C ILE A 42 -17.22 -11.52 7.16
N PHE A 43 -16.79 -12.29 8.15
CA PHE A 43 -16.27 -13.64 7.92
C PHE A 43 -17.36 -14.71 7.97
N TYR A 44 -18.64 -14.34 7.95
CA TYR A 44 -19.75 -15.28 7.88
C TYR A 44 -19.59 -16.24 6.68
N GLU A 45 -19.48 -17.52 6.98
CA GLU A 45 -19.19 -18.55 6.00
C GLU A 45 -20.49 -19.06 5.37
N ILE A 46 -20.55 -19.01 4.04
CA ILE A 46 -21.66 -19.58 3.28
C ILE A 46 -21.25 -21.01 2.88
N PRO A 47 -22.03 -22.04 3.24
CA PRO A 47 -21.76 -23.41 2.83
C PRO A 47 -22.02 -23.55 1.33
N PHE A 48 -20.95 -23.56 0.54
CA PHE A 48 -21.02 -23.68 -0.93
C PHE A 48 -21.10 -25.14 -1.37
N SER A 49 -20.52 -26.05 -0.59
CA SER A 49 -20.65 -27.51 -0.74
C SER A 49 -20.45 -28.24 0.60
N GLU A 50 -20.58 -29.56 0.61
CA GLU A 50 -20.33 -30.40 1.81
C GLU A 50 -18.88 -30.33 2.31
N TYR A 51 -17.93 -29.83 1.50
CA TYR A 51 -16.50 -29.77 1.83
C TYR A 51 -15.90 -28.37 1.79
N TYR A 52 -16.58 -27.39 1.19
CA TYR A 52 -16.04 -26.04 1.00
C TYR A 52 -16.98 -24.98 1.58
N GLN A 53 -16.47 -24.24 2.56
CA GLN A 53 -17.11 -23.08 3.18
C GLN A 53 -16.30 -21.86 2.78
N ILE A 54 -16.97 -20.83 2.25
CA ILE A 54 -16.32 -19.61 1.77
C ILE A 54 -16.92 -18.41 2.51
N PRO A 55 -16.08 -17.57 3.16
CA PRO A 55 -16.52 -16.30 3.72
C PRO A 55 -17.22 -15.42 2.67
N TRP A 56 -18.40 -14.89 2.97
CA TRP A 56 -19.17 -14.10 2.00
C TRP A 56 -18.42 -12.85 1.50
N VAL A 57 -17.55 -12.26 2.33
CA VAL A 57 -16.68 -11.15 1.94
C VAL A 57 -15.83 -11.47 0.72
N LEU A 58 -15.35 -12.72 0.58
CA LEU A 58 -14.56 -13.14 -0.58
C LEU A 58 -15.39 -13.10 -1.86
N ILE A 59 -16.68 -13.44 -1.79
CA ILE A 59 -17.58 -13.38 -2.94
C ILE A 59 -17.70 -11.94 -3.43
N VAL A 60 -17.88 -10.98 -2.52
CA VAL A 60 -17.95 -9.55 -2.85
C VAL A 60 -16.63 -9.03 -3.41
N LEU A 61 -15.49 -9.41 -2.80
CA LEU A 61 -14.17 -9.00 -3.26
C LEU A 61 -13.85 -9.54 -4.66
N ILE A 62 -14.11 -10.83 -4.91
CA ILE A 62 -13.91 -11.45 -6.23
C ILE A 62 -14.87 -10.82 -7.25
N GLY A 63 -16.14 -10.61 -6.89
CA GLY A 63 -17.12 -9.97 -7.76
C GLY A 63 -16.71 -8.55 -8.15
N GLY A 64 -16.28 -7.74 -7.19
CA GLY A 64 -15.75 -6.40 -7.43
C GLY A 64 -14.49 -6.42 -8.30
N ALA A 65 -13.55 -7.31 -8.00
CA ALA A 65 -12.32 -7.46 -8.78
C ALA A 65 -12.60 -7.84 -10.25
N LEU A 66 -13.50 -8.80 -10.49
CA LEU A 66 -13.92 -9.19 -11.84
C LEU A 66 -14.63 -8.04 -12.57
N TYR A 67 -15.56 -7.37 -11.89
CA TYR A 67 -16.28 -6.22 -12.46
C TYR A 67 -15.30 -5.12 -12.90
N PHE A 68 -14.40 -4.68 -12.01
CA PHE A 68 -13.42 -3.64 -12.35
C PHE A 68 -12.45 -4.09 -13.43
N THR A 69 -12.02 -5.35 -13.41
CA THR A 69 -11.12 -5.89 -14.43
C THR A 69 -11.73 -5.85 -15.83
N ILE A 70 -13.01 -6.25 -15.96
CA ILE A 70 -13.73 -6.20 -17.24
C ILE A 70 -14.04 -4.75 -17.63
N TYR A 71 -14.52 -3.94 -16.68
CA TYR A 71 -14.87 -2.53 -16.90
C TYR A 71 -13.68 -1.73 -17.44
N PHE A 72 -12.49 -1.92 -16.86
CA PHE A 72 -11.25 -1.27 -17.31
C PHE A 72 -10.55 -2.00 -18.48
N LYS A 73 -11.20 -3.00 -19.10
CA LYS A 73 -10.67 -3.75 -20.25
C LYS A 73 -9.26 -4.32 -19.99
N PHE A 74 -9.06 -4.91 -18.81
CA PHE A 74 -7.78 -5.51 -18.40
C PHE A 74 -6.60 -4.52 -18.41
N ILE A 75 -6.83 -3.29 -17.93
CA ILE A 75 -5.78 -2.24 -17.87
C ILE A 75 -4.53 -2.68 -17.11
N ASN A 76 -4.67 -3.54 -16.10
CA ASN A 76 -3.55 -4.10 -15.34
C ASN A 76 -2.52 -4.81 -16.23
N VAL A 77 -2.94 -5.35 -17.39
CA VAL A 77 -2.07 -6.01 -18.36
C VAL A 77 -1.60 -5.03 -19.44
N THR A 78 -2.53 -4.29 -20.04
CA THR A 78 -2.23 -3.43 -21.19
C THR A 78 -1.47 -2.16 -20.80
N GLY A 79 -1.79 -1.58 -19.64
CA GLY A 79 -1.17 -0.37 -19.09
C GLY A 79 0.14 -0.62 -18.34
N PHE A 80 0.52 -1.88 -18.07
CA PHE A 80 1.70 -2.22 -17.27
C PHE A 80 3.00 -1.60 -17.79
N ARG A 81 3.22 -1.64 -19.11
CA ARG A 81 4.41 -1.04 -19.72
C ARG A 81 4.45 0.48 -19.56
N THR A 82 3.29 1.13 -19.65
CA THR A 82 3.17 2.57 -19.48
C THR A 82 3.43 2.95 -18.02
N ALA A 83 2.84 2.23 -17.07
CA ALA A 83 3.05 2.44 -15.64
C ALA A 83 4.55 2.36 -15.26
N ILE A 84 5.29 1.39 -15.80
CA ILE A 84 6.74 1.30 -15.57
C ILE A 84 7.48 2.53 -16.10
N LYS A 85 7.13 3.02 -17.28
CA LYS A 85 7.78 4.20 -17.86
C LYS A 85 7.47 5.47 -17.06
N VAL A 86 6.25 5.60 -16.53
CA VAL A 86 5.82 6.72 -15.66
C VAL A 86 6.63 6.71 -14.37
N VAL A 87 6.69 5.58 -13.67
CA VAL A 87 7.45 5.43 -12.42
C VAL A 87 8.95 5.66 -12.62
N ARG A 88 9.48 5.33 -13.80
CA ARG A 88 10.88 5.60 -14.16
C ARG A 88 11.19 7.08 -14.41
N GLY A 89 10.20 7.97 -14.31
CA GLY A 89 10.35 9.39 -14.53
C GLY A 89 10.34 9.83 -16.00
N GLN A 90 10.11 8.92 -16.96
CA GLN A 90 10.16 9.22 -18.40
C GLN A 90 9.09 10.24 -18.84
N TYR A 91 8.08 10.50 -18.02
CA TYR A 91 6.97 11.41 -18.31
C TYR A 91 6.92 12.65 -17.40
N GLU A 92 7.89 12.82 -16.48
CA GLU A 92 7.93 14.00 -15.58
C GLU A 92 8.11 15.32 -16.36
N ASP A 93 8.85 15.27 -17.48
CA ASP A 93 9.05 16.44 -18.34
C ASP A 93 7.76 16.87 -19.06
N ILE A 94 6.87 15.92 -19.37
CA ILE A 94 5.56 16.22 -19.99
C ILE A 94 4.60 16.81 -18.97
N GLU A 95 4.73 16.49 -17.69
CA GLU A 95 3.93 17.12 -16.63
C GLU A 95 4.42 18.55 -16.35
N LYS A 96 5.74 18.75 -16.38
CA LYS A 96 6.38 20.06 -16.19
C LYS A 96 6.26 21.01 -17.37
N HIS A 97 6.13 20.52 -18.61
CA HIS A 97 6.11 21.35 -19.83
C HIS A 97 4.84 21.13 -20.68
N GLY A 98 4.01 20.15 -20.34
CA GLY A 98 2.74 19.84 -21.02
C GLY A 98 1.67 20.89 -20.77
N ALA A 99 1.68 21.54 -19.61
CA ALA A 99 0.83 22.68 -19.32
C ALA A 99 1.13 23.86 -20.27
N ASP A 100 2.42 24.17 -20.48
CA ASP A 100 2.86 25.26 -21.36
C ASP A 100 2.54 24.97 -22.85
N THR A 101 2.60 23.71 -23.27
CA THR A 101 2.33 23.33 -24.68
C THR A 101 0.84 23.21 -25.03
N LEU A 102 -0.05 22.94 -24.06
CA LEU A 102 -1.50 22.78 -24.29
C LEU A 102 -2.30 24.05 -24.00
N TYR A 103 -1.89 24.85 -23.01
CA TYR A 103 -2.56 26.10 -22.66
C TYR A 103 -1.89 27.35 -23.28
N GLY A 104 -0.77 27.14 -23.97
CA GLY A 104 0.09 28.21 -24.45
C GLY A 104 0.87 28.81 -23.29
N ASP A 105 2.19 28.91 -23.47
CA ASP A 105 3.02 29.77 -22.66
C ASP A 105 2.37 31.17 -22.62
N SER A 106 1.88 31.57 -21.44
CA SER A 106 1.32 32.91 -21.25
C SER A 106 2.43 33.97 -21.15
N THR A 107 3.69 33.59 -21.33
CA THR A 107 4.87 34.42 -21.11
C THR A 107 5.96 34.18 -22.18
N PRO A 108 5.82 34.69 -23.41
CA PRO A 108 6.88 34.62 -24.40
C PRO A 108 7.96 35.64 -24.03
N ASN A 109 8.87 35.29 -23.11
CA ASN A 109 9.95 36.18 -22.69
C ASN A 109 11.31 35.48 -22.73
N GLU A 110 11.68 34.91 -23.89
CA GLU A 110 13.10 34.77 -24.22
C GLU A 110 13.71 36.18 -24.41
N GLY A 111 14.14 36.82 -23.32
CA GLY A 111 15.06 37.96 -23.38
C GLY A 111 14.74 39.21 -22.54
N GLU A 112 13.61 39.28 -21.82
CA GLU A 112 13.31 40.45 -20.99
C GLU A 112 13.05 40.09 -19.52
N ASN A 113 13.70 40.81 -18.59
CA ASN A 113 13.57 40.67 -17.14
C ASN A 113 12.22 41.22 -16.65
N LEU A 114 11.13 40.51 -16.93
CA LEU A 114 9.81 40.76 -16.36
C LEU A 114 9.45 39.67 -15.33
N ILE A 115 8.67 40.05 -14.31
CA ILE A 115 8.25 39.16 -13.22
C ILE A 115 7.26 38.13 -13.78
N GLU A 116 7.61 36.84 -13.68
CA GLU A 116 6.76 35.72 -14.09
C GLU A 116 5.40 35.75 -13.34
N THR A 117 4.31 35.39 -14.03
CA THR A 117 3.02 35.21 -13.36
C THR A 117 3.18 34.09 -12.33
N ILE A 118 2.72 34.33 -11.10
CA ILE A 118 2.89 33.45 -9.95
C ILE A 118 2.52 32.01 -10.34
N ARG A 119 3.55 31.20 -10.58
CA ARG A 119 3.44 29.76 -10.79
C ARG A 119 2.98 29.18 -9.46
N ASP A 120 1.89 28.44 -9.46
CA ASP A 120 1.45 27.72 -8.26
C ASP A 120 2.44 26.57 -8.02
N GLU A 121 3.47 26.85 -7.21
CA GLU A 121 4.50 25.88 -6.79
C GLU A 121 3.89 24.68 -6.06
N SER A 122 2.62 24.78 -5.64
CA SER A 122 1.86 23.72 -4.98
C SER A 122 1.37 22.62 -5.94
N ALA A 123 1.62 22.75 -7.25
CA ALA A 123 1.29 21.72 -8.25
C ALA A 123 2.37 20.61 -8.37
N ASP A 124 3.55 20.79 -7.76
CA ASP A 124 4.60 19.77 -7.75
C ASP A 124 4.35 18.77 -6.59
N GLY A 125 4.39 17.47 -6.89
CA GLY A 125 4.13 16.44 -5.88
C GLY A 125 5.20 16.43 -4.79
N GLU A 126 4.81 16.17 -3.53
CA GLU A 126 5.73 16.15 -2.37
C GLU A 126 6.85 15.10 -2.51
N VAL A 127 6.63 14.05 -3.30
CA VAL A 127 7.56 12.94 -3.54
C VAL A 127 7.56 12.53 -5.01
N SER A 128 8.65 11.94 -5.47
CA SER A 128 8.73 11.46 -6.86
C SER A 128 7.78 10.27 -7.09
N HIS A 129 7.40 10.05 -8.34
CA HIS A 129 6.59 8.89 -8.74
C HIS A 129 7.21 7.56 -8.28
N PHE A 130 8.54 7.45 -8.33
CA PHE A 130 9.26 6.28 -7.84
C PHE A 130 9.19 6.12 -6.32
N GLN A 131 9.33 7.23 -5.58
CA GLN A 131 9.21 7.22 -4.12
C GLN A 131 7.79 6.87 -3.67
N ALA A 132 6.78 7.43 -4.32
CA ALA A 132 5.37 7.09 -4.08
C ALA A 132 5.11 5.59 -4.34
N LEU A 133 5.61 5.04 -5.46
CA LEU A 133 5.50 3.61 -5.74
C LEU A 133 6.20 2.77 -4.66
N THR A 134 7.43 3.14 -4.29
CA THR A 134 8.22 2.39 -3.31
C THR A 134 7.53 2.38 -1.94
N ALA A 135 6.94 3.51 -1.53
CA ALA A 135 6.15 3.60 -0.30
C ALA A 135 4.92 2.70 -0.34
N ALA A 136 4.16 2.73 -1.44
CA ALA A 136 2.99 1.88 -1.63
C ALA A 136 3.35 0.38 -1.64
N LEU A 137 4.38 -0.02 -2.40
CA LEU A 137 4.85 -1.40 -2.45
C LEU A 137 5.33 -1.89 -1.08
N SER A 138 6.05 -1.04 -0.35
CA SER A 138 6.50 -1.36 1.01
C SER A 138 5.33 -1.56 1.98
N ALA A 139 4.24 -0.81 1.79
CA ALA A 139 3.03 -1.00 2.59
C ALA A 139 2.28 -2.30 2.25
N THR A 140 2.33 -2.76 0.99
CA THR A 140 1.59 -3.94 0.53
C THR A 140 2.36 -5.26 0.60
N GLU A 141 3.69 -5.25 0.44
CA GLU A 141 4.54 -6.45 0.44
C GLU A 141 5.23 -6.72 1.79
N GLY A 142 4.53 -6.44 2.90
CA GLY A 142 5.05 -6.69 4.24
C GLY A 142 5.20 -8.18 4.59
N LEU A 143 5.83 -8.45 5.74
CA LEU A 143 5.96 -9.79 6.34
C LEU A 143 4.64 -10.57 6.38
N GLY A 144 3.50 -9.88 6.50
CA GLY A 144 2.17 -10.50 6.53
C GLY A 144 1.81 -11.27 5.26
N ASN A 145 2.16 -10.78 4.07
CA ASN A 145 1.87 -11.50 2.82
C ASN A 145 2.78 -12.73 2.67
N ILE A 146 4.07 -12.59 3.01
CA ILE A 146 5.03 -13.71 2.94
C ILE A 146 4.71 -14.79 3.99
N ALA A 147 4.43 -14.37 5.24
CA ALA A 147 4.04 -15.27 6.32
C ALA A 147 2.66 -15.89 6.07
N GLY A 148 1.70 -15.13 5.54
CA GLY A 148 0.37 -15.62 5.18
C GLY A 148 0.44 -16.69 4.10
N VAL A 149 1.25 -16.49 3.06
CA VAL A 149 1.50 -17.53 2.04
C VAL A 149 2.20 -18.75 2.65
N ALA A 150 3.21 -18.56 3.51
CA ALA A 150 3.87 -19.67 4.19
C ALA A 150 2.91 -20.49 5.07
N VAL A 151 2.03 -19.82 5.81
CA VAL A 151 0.99 -20.46 6.62
C VAL A 151 0.00 -21.21 5.73
N ALA A 152 -0.52 -20.58 4.66
CA ALA A 152 -1.42 -21.23 3.72
C ALA A 152 -0.81 -22.49 3.08
N LEU A 153 0.49 -22.46 2.74
CA LEU A 153 1.23 -23.63 2.24
C LEU A 153 1.50 -24.69 3.32
N SER A 154 1.56 -24.32 4.59
CA SER A 154 1.77 -25.27 5.69
C SER A 154 0.51 -26.00 6.13
N ILE A 155 -0.66 -25.39 5.92
CA ILE A 155 -1.97 -25.95 6.23
C ILE A 155 -2.55 -26.70 5.01
N GLY A 156 -2.07 -26.37 3.80
CA GLY A 156 -2.45 -26.97 2.52
C GLY A 156 -1.71 -28.25 2.18
#